data_AF-A0A523XKW3-F1
#
_entry.id   AF-A0A523XKW3-F1
#
_cell.length_a   1.000
_cell.length_b   1.000
_cell.length_c   1.000
_cell.angle_alpha   90.00
_cell.angle_beta   90.00
_cell.angle_gamma   90.00
#
_symmetry.space_group_name_H-M   'P 1'
#
loop_
_entity.id
_entity.type
_entity.pdbx_description
1 polymer ?
#
loop_
_entity_poly.entity_id
_entity_poly.type
_entity_poly.pdbx_seq_one_letter_code
_entity_poly.pdbx_strand_id
1 'polypeptide(L)' 'METIKEVLMRRDGISEADADDLIAEAKMELYFLLDEECLDDAEFCKEWFGLEPDYIMELIY' A
#
# COMPACT_ATOMS: atom_id res chain seq x y z
N MET A 1 13.20 -4.25 -6.44
CA MET A 1 12.09 -3.34 -6.13
C MET A 1 12.39 -2.81 -4.74
N GLU A 2 12.37 -1.49 -4.55
CA GLU A 2 12.26 -0.96 -3.18
C GLU A 2 10.92 -1.45 -2.61
N THR A 3 10.80 -1.60 -1.30
CA THR A 3 9.53 -1.90 -0.63
C THR A 3 8.61 -0.67 -0.65
N ILE A 4 7.29 -0.86 -0.52
CA ILE A 4 6.34 0.26 -0.29
C ILE A 4 6.88 1.15 0.82
N LYS A 5 7.33 0.54 1.92
CA LYS A 5 7.89 1.24 3.07
C LYS A 5 9.08 2.13 2.69
N GLU A 6 10.10 1.57 2.02
CA GLU A 6 11.29 2.32 1.59
C GLU A 6 10.92 3.47 0.66
N VAL A 7 9.97 3.26 -0.25
CA VAL A 7 9.50 4.30 -1.17
C VAL A 7 8.79 5.43 -0.43
N LEU A 8 7.88 5.11 0.50
CA LEU A 8 7.18 6.10 1.32
C LEU A 8 8.16 6.92 2.17
N MET A 9 9.09 6.24 2.86
CA MET A 9 10.11 6.93 3.66
C MET A 9 11.00 7.84 2.81
N ARG A 10 11.43 7.38 1.63
CA ARG A 10 12.31 8.16 0.73
C ARG A 10 11.59 9.32 0.05
N ARG A 11 10.36 9.11 -0.40
CA ARG A 11 9.56 10.09 -1.16
C ARG A 11 8.90 11.11 -0.26
N ASP A 12 8.27 10.63 0.81
CA ASP A 12 7.40 11.44 1.67
C ASP A 12 8.15 11.91 2.93
N GLY A 13 9.36 11.39 3.17
CA GLY A 13 10.20 11.80 4.30
C GLY A 13 9.64 11.38 5.65
N ILE A 14 8.77 10.38 5.68
CA ILE A 14 8.11 9.86 6.88
C ILE A 14 8.98 8.85 7.62
N SER A 15 8.69 8.62 8.89
CA SER A 15 9.42 7.63 9.69
C SER A 15 9.02 6.20 9.31
N GLU A 16 9.83 5.22 9.74
CA GLU A 16 9.51 3.81 9.56
C GLU A 16 8.16 3.45 10.20
N ALA A 17 7.90 3.98 11.41
CA ALA A 17 6.65 3.77 12.12
C ALA A 17 5.45 4.36 11.36
N ASP A 18 5.57 5.58 10.84
CA ASP A 18 4.49 6.21 10.05
C ASP A 18 4.21 5.43 8.76
N ALA A 19 5.27 4.91 8.11
CA ALA A 19 5.12 4.07 6.93
C ALA A 19 4.45 2.73 7.26
N ASP A 20 4.82 2.11 8.38
CA ASP A 20 4.19 0.88 8.86
C ASP A 20 2.71 1.09 9.22
N ASP A 21 2.38 2.22 9.86
CA ASP A 21 1.00 2.58 10.21
C ASP A 21 0.16 2.78 8.94
N LEU A 22 0.66 3.51 7.95
CA LEU A 22 0.00 3.69 6.64
C LEU A 22 -0.22 2.35 5.91
N ILE A 23 0.80 1.48 5.90
CA ILE A 23 0.68 0.16 5.27
C ILE A 23 -0.34 -0.71 6.02
N ALA A 24 -0.40 -0.62 7.34
CA ALA A 24 -1.39 -1.35 8.14
C ALA A 24 -2.81 -0.87 7.85
N GLU A 25 -3.03 0.45 7.75
CA GLU A 25 -4.32 1.02 7.37
C GLU A 25 -4.76 0.58 5.97
N ALA A 26 -3.86 0.70 4.99
CA ALA A 26 -4.10 0.22 3.64
C ALA A 26 -4.42 -1.29 3.61
N LYS A 27 -3.70 -2.12 4.37
CA LYS A 27 -3.97 -3.57 4.45
C LYS A 27 -5.39 -3.85 4.96
N MET A 28 -5.88 -3.10 5.95
CA MET A 28 -7.24 -3.29 6.45
C MET A 28 -8.29 -3.01 5.36
N GLU A 29 -8.11 -1.93 4.59
CA GLU A 29 -9.00 -1.62 3.47
C GLU A 29 -8.88 -2.64 2.33
N LEU A 30 -7.66 -3.05 1.99
CA LEU A 30 -7.40 -4.07 0.99
C LEU A 30 -8.15 -5.37 1.29
N TYR A 31 -8.08 -5.86 2.53
CA TYR A 31 -8.78 -7.08 2.92
C TYR A 31 -10.31 -6.93 2.83
N PHE A 32 -10.84 -5.75 3.15
CA PHE A 32 -12.27 -5.48 2.98
C PHE A 32 -12.67 -5.49 1.49
N LEU A 33 -11.90 -4.84 0.62
CA LEU A 33 -12.17 -4.81 -0.83
C LEU A 33 -12.01 -6.18 -1.50
N LEU A 34 -11.07 -7.00 -1.01
CA LEU A 34 -10.89 -8.38 -1.45
C LEU A 34 -12.07 -9.27 -1.08
N ASP A 35 -12.63 -9.11 0.13
CA ASP A 35 -13.81 -9.88 0.59
C ASP A 35 -15.07 -9.53 -0.22
N GLU A 36 -15.21 -8.27 -0.62
CA GLU A 36 -16.31 -7.77 -1.47
C GLU A 36 -16.10 -8.00 -2.99
N GLU A 37 -15.00 -8.64 -3.40
CA GLU A 37 -14.61 -8.85 -4.82
C GLU A 37 -14.58 -7.55 -5.65
N CYS A 38 -14.33 -6.41 -4.99
CA CYS A 38 -14.39 -5.07 -5.59
C CYS A 38 -13.01 -4.38 -5.69
N LEU A 39 -11.93 -5.13 -5.51
CA LEU A 39 -10.57 -4.59 -5.59
C LEU A 39 -10.18 -4.25 -7.03
N ASP A 40 -9.80 -2.99 -7.25
CA ASP A 40 -8.98 -2.56 -8.40
C ASP A 40 -7.56 -2.24 -7.90
N ASP A 41 -6.60 -3.13 -8.16
CA ASP A 41 -5.21 -3.02 -7.70
C ASP A 41 -4.55 -1.70 -8.13
N ALA A 42 -4.88 -1.20 -9.33
CA ALA A 42 -4.27 -0.01 -9.90
C ALA A 42 -4.82 1.27 -9.26
N GLU A 43 -6.12 1.33 -9.01
CA GLU A 43 -6.73 2.42 -8.26
C GLU A 43 -6.24 2.41 -6.81
N PHE A 44 -6.26 1.24 -6.16
CA PHE A 44 -5.84 1.07 -4.77
C PHE A 44 -4.40 1.52 -4.52
N CYS A 45 -3.42 0.99 -5.27
CA CYS A 45 -2.01 1.35 -5.09
C CYS A 45 -1.74 2.84 -5.38
N LYS A 46 -2.50 3.43 -6.32
CA LYS A 46 -2.37 4.84 -6.67
C LYS A 46 -2.97 5.75 -5.60
N GLU A 47 -4.13 5.39 -5.02
CA GLU A 47 -4.80 6.21 -4.00
C GLU A 47 -4.05 6.16 -2.66
N TRP A 48 -3.67 4.97 -2.20
CA TRP A 48 -3.00 4.79 -0.92
C TRP A 48 -1.54 5.23 -0.95
N PHE A 49 -0.82 4.86 -2.01
CA PHE A 49 0.62 5.02 -2.04
C PHE A 49 1.11 5.87 -3.20
N GLY A 50 0.30 6.21 -4.19
CA GLY A 50 0.76 6.86 -5.42
C GLY A 50 1.75 6.00 -6.20
N LEU A 51 1.61 4.67 -6.12
CA LEU A 51 2.49 3.69 -6.74
C LEU A 51 1.80 2.92 -7.86
N GLU A 52 2.60 2.21 -8.62
CA GLU A 52 2.12 1.26 -9.63
C GLU A 52 1.46 0.03 -8.95
N PRO A 53 0.55 -0.66 -9.65
CA PRO A 53 -0.16 -1.83 -9.11
C PRO A 53 0.74 -3.02 -8.77
N ASP A 54 1.99 -3.08 -9.26
CA ASP A 54 2.94 -4.15 -8.96
C ASP A 54 3.27 -4.27 -7.47
N TYR A 55 3.14 -3.17 -6.72
CA TYR A 55 3.31 -3.14 -5.27
C TYR A 55 2.18 -3.85 -4.50
N ILE A 56 1.03 -4.14 -5.13
CA ILE A 56 -0.08 -4.86 -4.47
C ILE A 56 0.37 -6.21 -3.89
N MET A 57 1.34 -6.85 -4.56
CA MET A 57 1.89 -8.14 -4.16
C MET A 57 2.60 -8.05 -2.80
N GLU A 58 3.18 -6.91 -2.44
CA GLU A 58 3.81 -6.72 -1.12
C GLU A 58 2.79 -6.62 0.02
N LEU A 59 1.54 -6.27 -0.30
CA LEU A 59 0.48 -6.18 0.70
C LEU A 59 -0.17 -7.53 0.99
N ILE A 60 -0.23 -8.39 -0.04
CA ILE A 60 -0.90 -9.70 -0.02
C ILE A 60 0.03 -10.82 0.53
N TYR A 61 1.34 -10.72 0.30
CA TYR A 61 2.34 -11.74 0.70
C TYR A 61 3.16 -11.35 1.93
#